data_AF-A0A6G1ZG12-F1
#
_entry.id   AF-A0A6G1ZG12-F1
#
_cell.length_a   1.000
_cell.length_b   1.000
_cell.length_c   1.000
_cell.angle_alpha   90.00
_cell.angle_beta   90.00
_cell.angle_gamma   90.00
#
_symmetry.space_group_name_H-M   'P 1'
#
loop_
_entity.id
_entity.type
_entity.pdbx_description
1 polymer ?
#
loop_
_entity_poly.entity_id
_entity_poly.type
_entity_poly.pdbx_seq_one_letter_code
_entity_poly.pdbx_strand_id
1 'polypeptide(L)'
;MEEKSIEIRFDQEAFTMTCLFSNEGKCEFVYLFPDKNEYVKGFISYLEITQNYDYLMNRWAIPGCYIKAKAIEHLSNNICLMFYN
;
A
#
# COMPACT_ATOMS: atom_id res chain seq x y z
N MET A 1 -10.02 -10.62 18.00
CA MET A 1 -11.10 -10.38 17.02
C MET A 1 -10.43 -10.48 15.67
N GLU A 2 -10.84 -11.42 14.81
CA GLU A 2 -10.19 -11.59 13.50
C GLU A 2 -10.52 -10.38 12.62
N GLU A 3 -9.47 -9.72 12.11
CA GLU A 3 -9.65 -8.66 11.12
C GLU A 3 -10.18 -9.26 9.83
N LYS A 4 -11.32 -8.74 9.35
CA LYS A 4 -11.89 -9.16 8.07
C LYS A 4 -11.00 -8.62 6.97
N SER A 5 -10.50 -9.51 6.12
CA SER A 5 -9.65 -9.15 5.00
C SER A 5 -10.08 -9.83 3.71
N ILE A 6 -9.79 -9.19 2.59
CA ILE A 6 -9.85 -9.77 1.24
C ILE A 6 -8.45 -9.66 0.65
N GLU A 7 -7.92 -10.77 0.16
CA GLU A 7 -6.65 -10.81 -0.55
C GLU A 7 -6.88 -11.17 -2.02
N ILE A 8 -6.25 -10.42 -2.91
CA ILE A 8 -6.33 -10.59 -4.36
C ILE A 8 -4.91 -10.65 -4.91
N ARG A 9 -4.59 -11.74 -5.59
CA ARG A 9 -3.30 -11.93 -6.25
C ARG A 9 -3.44 -11.70 -7.77
N PHE A 10 -2.59 -10.85 -8.30
CA PHE A 10 -2.45 -10.52 -9.72
C PHE A 10 -1.20 -11.21 -10.26
N ASP A 11 -1.36 -12.45 -10.74
CA ASP A 11 -0.22 -13.30 -11.12
C ASP A 11 0.58 -12.76 -12.31
N GLN A 12 -0.06 -12.08 -13.26
CA GLN A 12 0.63 -11.53 -14.44
C GLN A 12 1.39 -10.26 -14.10
N GLU A 13 0.80 -9.41 -13.26
CA GLU A 13 1.37 -8.14 -12.82
C GLU A 13 2.39 -8.33 -11.69
N ALA A 14 2.38 -9.50 -11.03
CA ALA A 14 3.23 -9.85 -9.91
C ALA A 14 3.01 -8.95 -8.68
N PHE A 15 1.73 -8.76 -8.33
CA PHE A 15 1.28 -8.03 -7.15
C PHE A 15 0.25 -8.81 -6.35
N THR A 16 0.21 -8.57 -5.05
CA THR A 16 -0.87 -8.98 -4.16
C THR A 16 -1.45 -7.75 -3.49
N MET A 17 -2.77 -7.66 -3.46
CA MET A 17 -3.52 -6.59 -2.81
C MET A 17 -4.32 -7.16 -1.64
N THR A 18 -4.16 -6.58 -0.46
CA THR A 18 -4.90 -6.97 0.75
C THR A 18 -5.72 -5.79 1.24
N CYS A 19 -7.04 -5.95 1.29
CA CYS A 19 -7.97 -4.97 1.83
C CYS A 19 -8.37 -5.38 3.25
N LEU A 20 -8.18 -4.48 4.23
CA LEU A 20 -8.66 -4.66 5.60
C LEU A 20 -9.94 -3.85 5.81
N PHE A 21 -10.91 -4.47 6.49
CA PHE A 21 -12.23 -3.91 6.72
C PHE A 21 -12.49 -3.68 8.20
N SER A 22 -13.11 -2.54 8.49
CA SER A 22 -13.64 -2.23 9.82
C SER A 22 -14.78 -3.17 10.20
N ASN A 23 -15.18 -3.13 11.48
CA ASN A 23 -16.36 -3.85 11.95
C ASN A 23 -17.66 -3.41 11.26
N GLU A 24 -17.69 -2.19 10.73
CA GLU A 24 -18.82 -1.64 9.96
C GLU A 24 -18.78 -2.06 8.48
N GLY A 25 -17.77 -2.85 8.06
CA GLY A 25 -17.62 -3.31 6.68
C GLY A 25 -17.03 -2.27 5.72
N LYS A 26 -16.46 -1.17 6.23
CA LYS A 26 -15.75 -0.17 5.41
C LYS A 26 -14.31 -0.61 5.22
N CYS A 27 -13.77 -0.48 4.01
CA CYS A 27 -12.34 -0.71 3.78
C CYS A 27 -11.54 0.45 4.37
N GLU A 28 -10.70 0.16 5.38
CA GLU A 28 -9.87 1.15 6.07
C GLU A 28 -8.46 1.22 5.48
N PHE A 29 -7.92 0.06 5.13
CA PHE A 29 -6.56 -0.05 4.61
C PHE A 29 -6.54 -0.93 3.38
N VAL A 30 -5.78 -0.51 2.38
CA VAL A 30 -5.38 -1.36 1.25
C VAL A 30 -3.87 -1.44 1.25
N TYR A 31 -3.34 -2.66 1.27
CA TYR A 31 -1.92 -2.93 1.15
C TYR A 31 -1.63 -3.50 -0.23
N LEU A 32 -0.66 -2.91 -0.93
CA LEU A 32 -0.19 -3.38 -2.22
C LEU A 32 1.24 -3.92 -2.06
N PHE A 33 1.38 -5.23 -2.25
CA PHE A 33 2.61 -5.99 -2.12
C PHE A 33 3.10 -6.38 -3.51
N PRO A 34 4.22 -5.83 -3.99
CA PRO A 34 4.85 -6.37 -5.19
C PRO A 34 5.68 -7.61 -4.89
N ASP A 35 5.73 -8.52 -5.85
CA ASP A 35 6.58 -9.72 -5.80
C ASP A 35 8.07 -9.37 -5.96
N LYS A 36 8.40 -8.13 -6.33
CA LYS A 36 9.76 -7.61 -6.42
C LYS A 36 9.85 -6.15 -5.97
N ASN A 37 10.88 -5.83 -5.17
CA ASN A 37 11.14 -4.46 -4.69
C ASN A 37 11.37 -3.41 -5.80
N GLU A 38 11.75 -3.81 -7.02
CA GLU A 38 11.93 -2.89 -8.15
C GLU A 38 10.63 -2.17 -8.52
N TYR A 39 9.49 -2.85 -8.39
CA TYR A 39 8.19 -2.25 -8.66
C TYR A 39 7.80 -1.19 -7.62
N VAL A 40 8.14 -1.40 -6.34
CA VAL A 40 7.94 -0.37 -5.30
C VAL A 40 8.68 0.91 -5.67
N LYS A 41 9.94 0.79 -6.10
CA LYS A 41 10.75 1.95 -6.49
C LYS A 41 10.11 2.72 -7.64
N GLY A 42 9.61 2.01 -8.66
CA GLY A 42 8.88 2.64 -9.77
C GLY A 42 7.65 3.43 -9.31
N PHE A 43 6.86 2.87 -8.40
CA PHE A 43 5.71 3.56 -7.82
C PHE A 43 6.11 4.79 -6.99
N ILE A 44 7.13 4.67 -6.14
CA ILE A 44 7.63 5.79 -5.34
C ILE A 44 8.10 6.91 -6.25
N SER A 45 8.91 6.61 -7.27
CA SER A 45 9.37 7.62 -8.24
C SER A 45 8.22 8.29 -8.99
N TYR A 46 7.17 7.54 -9.34
CA TYR A 46 5.96 8.13 -9.93
C TYR A 46 5.26 9.09 -8.95
N LEU A 47 5.13 8.72 -7.68
CA LEU A 47 4.51 9.57 -6.65
C LEU A 47 5.36 10.80 -6.35
N GLU A 48 6.69 10.70 -6.33
CA GLU A 48 7.60 11.83 -6.17
C GLU A 48 7.49 12.86 -7.29
N ILE A 49 7.20 12.41 -8.53
CA ILE A 49 7.02 13.31 -9.68
C ILE A 49 5.62 13.95 -9.67
N THR A 50 4.59 13.19 -9.26
CA THR A 50 3.19 13.60 -9.47
C THR A 50 2.51 14.16 -8.23
N GLN A 51 3.02 13.90 -7.03
CA GLN A 51 2.37 14.23 -5.76
C GLN A 51 3.35 14.91 -4.79
N ASN A 52 2.82 15.77 -3.93
CA ASN A 52 3.61 16.35 -2.84
C ASN A 52 3.76 15.35 -1.70
N TYR A 53 4.99 15.19 -1.21
CA TYR A 53 5.26 14.38 -0.03
C TYR A 53 5.13 15.21 1.26
N ASP A 54 4.34 14.72 2.21
CA ASP A 54 4.27 15.26 3.56
C ASP A 54 5.32 14.56 4.42
N TYR A 55 6.46 15.22 4.61
CA TYR A 55 7.57 14.70 5.40
C TYR A 55 7.26 14.60 6.90
N LEU A 56 6.32 15.41 7.42
CA LEU A 56 5.95 15.36 8.84
C LEU A 56 5.10 14.13 9.12
N MET A 57 4.17 13.82 8.21
CA MET A 57 3.28 12.66 8.33
C MET A 57 3.84 11.40 7.66
N ASN A 58 4.96 11.52 6.93
CA ASN A 58 5.63 10.46 6.19
C ASN A 58 4.67 9.74 5.21
N ARG A 59 4.02 10.52 4.33
CA ARG A 59 3.00 10.05 3.37
C ARG A 59 2.89 10.96 2.14
N TRP A 60 2.39 10.41 1.03
CA TRP A 60 1.82 11.21 -0.06
C TRP A 60 0.33 11.45 0.17
N ALA A 61 -0.18 12.58 -0.30
CA ALA A 61 -1.61 12.86 -0.37
C ALA A 61 -2.05 12.84 -1.83
N ILE A 62 -3.09 12.05 -2.14
CA ILE A 62 -3.74 12.03 -3.44
C ILE A 62 -5.23 12.37 -3.29
N PRO A 63 -5.95 12.73 -4.36
CA PRO A 63 -7.38 12.97 -4.25
C PRO A 63 -8.11 11.74 -3.69
N GLY A 64 -8.65 11.90 -2.48
CA GLY A 64 -9.48 10.88 -1.83
C GLY A 64 -8.77 9.90 -0.91
N CYS A 65 -7.43 9.86 -0.84
CA CYS A 65 -6.72 9.03 0.15
C CYS A 65 -5.25 9.46 0.36
N TYR A 66 -4.59 8.79 1.31
CA TYR A 66 -3.17 8.92 1.59
C TYR A 66 -2.44 7.63 1.23
N ILE A 67 -1.17 7.77 0.85
CA ILE A 67 -0.29 6.64 0.50
C ILE A 67 0.95 6.70 1.37
N LYS A 68 1.35 5.56 1.94
CA LYS A 68 2.61 5.43 2.68
C LYS A 68 3.37 4.19 2.25
N ALA A 69 4.68 4.33 2.01
CA ALA A 69 5.56 3.19 1.91
C ALA A 69 5.81 2.63 3.32
N LYS A 70 5.48 1.35 3.54
CA LYS A 70 5.60 0.70 4.84
C LYS A 70 6.57 -0.46 4.75
N ALA A 71 7.54 -0.48 5.66
CA ALA A 71 8.39 -1.64 5.81
C ALA A 71 7.63 -2.77 6.52
N ILE A 72 7.77 -3.99 6.03
CA ILE A 72 7.19 -5.19 6.65
C ILE A 72 8.32 -6.09 7.10
N GLU A 73 8.38 -6.29 8.41
CA GLU A 73 9.33 -7.21 9.04
C GLU A 73 9.00 -8.64 8.60
N HIS A 74 10.04 -9.44 8.35
CA HIS A 74 9.96 -10.87 8.00
C HIS A 74 9.53 -11.25 6.56
N LEU A 75 9.44 -10.30 5.61
CA LEU A 75 9.25 -10.61 4.18
C LEU A 75 10.52 -10.36 3.35
N SER A 76 10.74 -11.16 2.30
CA SER A 76 11.85 -11.00 1.35
C SER A 76 11.76 -9.70 0.55
N ASN A 77 10.54 -9.27 0.24
CA ASN A 77 10.22 -7.90 -0.16
C ASN A 77 9.70 -7.16 1.06
N ASN A 78 10.58 -6.36 1.66
CA ASN A 78 10.34 -5.75 2.96
C ASN A 78 9.59 -4.42 2.84
N ILE A 79 9.05 -4.02 1.68
CA ILE A 79 8.30 -2.77 1.50
C ILE A 79 7.00 -3.02 0.74
N CYS A 80 5.89 -2.49 1.26
CA CYS A 80 4.60 -2.40 0.57
C CYS A 80 4.11 -0.94 0.51
N LEU A 81 3.08 -0.70 -0.29
CA LEU A 81 2.34 0.56 -0.28
C LEU A 81 1.05 0.39 0.49
N MET A 82 0.78 1.28 1.44
CA MET A 82 -0.44 1.31 2.24
C MET A 82 -1.29 2.53 1.85
N PHE A 83 -2.52 2.27 1.44
CA PHE A 83 -3.53 3.28 1.11
C PHE A 83 -4.57 3.34 2.22
N TYR A 84 -4.95 4.55 2.63
CA TYR A 84 -5.90 4.79 3.72
C TYR A 84 -6.51 6.19 3.63
N ASN A 85 -7.64 6.42 4.31
CA ASN A 85 -8.32 7.72 4.35
C ASN A 85 -8.07 8.46 5.67
#